data_AF-A0A445EAA3-F1
#
_entry.id   AF-A0A445EAA3-F1
#
_cell.length_a   1.000
_cell.length_b   1.000
_cell.length_c   1.000
_cell.angle_alpha   90.00
_cell.angle_beta   90.00
_cell.angle_gamma   90.00
#
_symmetry.space_group_name_H-M   'P 1'
#
loop_
_entity.id
_entity.type
_entity.pdbx_description
1 polymer ?
#
loop_
_entity_poly.entity_id
_entity_poly.type
_entity_poly.pdbx_seq_one_letter_code
_entity_poly.pdbx_strand_id
1 'polypeptide(L)'
;MIKKVAIDLLLPYQRSDFEEIFRAIDDLLIIIRLLDSSLHEFIPEGELHHIIRELISETKINEEEIFSRIEKLSKVYPMLGCRGGSKFSINRLEISYPKLTEMQVRAIFEATVSVSNHDIKGQSKTMVPLELKYQVSLIKNVVVKVFFEMGSSLSYKVRTMIEVSRATLIADEIAEEVEFFSFRTNDLIQMIFGYGKDNFDKFLSIYLSTGIIYSICS
;
A
#
# COMPACT_ATOMS: atom_id res chain seq x y z
N MET A 1 10.92 -16.02 -12.38
CA MET A 1 11.71 -16.71 -11.35
C MET A 1 12.34 -15.72 -10.36
N ILE A 2 13.07 -14.70 -10.84
CA ILE A 2 13.71 -13.65 -10.01
C ILE A 2 12.73 -12.93 -9.06
N LYS A 3 11.52 -12.60 -9.52
CA LYS A 3 10.51 -11.89 -8.71
C LYS A 3 10.05 -12.65 -7.46
N LYS A 4 9.99 -13.99 -7.49
CA LYS A 4 9.58 -14.77 -6.31
C LYS A 4 10.68 -14.78 -5.25
N VAL A 5 11.92 -15.02 -5.70
CA VAL A 5 13.10 -15.02 -4.83
C VAL A 5 13.26 -13.68 -4.12
N ALA A 6 13.08 -12.56 -4.82
CA ALA A 6 13.16 -11.22 -4.20
C ALA A 6 12.05 -10.97 -3.15
N ILE A 7 10.82 -11.44 -3.40
CA ILE A 7 9.72 -11.29 -2.46
C ILE A 7 9.94 -12.15 -1.21
N ASP A 8 10.44 -13.38 -1.39
CA ASP A 8 10.72 -14.29 -0.28
C ASP A 8 11.87 -13.79 0.60
N LEU A 9 12.82 -13.03 0.03
CA LEU A 9 13.88 -12.36 0.79
C LEU A 9 13.34 -11.23 1.69
N LEU A 10 12.23 -10.57 1.32
CA LEU A 10 11.63 -9.48 2.11
C LEU A 10 10.81 -9.98 3.29
N LEU A 11 10.25 -11.18 3.20
CA LEU A 11 9.41 -11.78 4.24
C LEU A 11 10.06 -11.77 5.64
N PRO A 12 11.30 -12.25 5.85
CA PRO A 12 11.91 -12.27 7.18
C PRO A 12 12.17 -10.86 7.74
N TYR A 13 12.54 -9.90 6.88
CA TYR A 13 12.73 -8.51 7.32
C TYR A 13 11.42 -7.89 7.79
N GLN A 14 10.36 -7.95 6.96
CA GLN A 14 9.06 -7.41 7.34
C GLN A 14 8.50 -8.09 8.59
N ARG A 15 8.65 -9.41 8.73
CA ARG A 15 8.19 -10.12 9.92
C ARG A 15 8.91 -9.63 11.17
N SER A 16 10.24 -9.46 11.12
CA SER A 16 11.03 -8.93 12.24
C SER A 16 10.56 -7.53 12.63
N ASP A 17 10.39 -6.64 11.66
CA ASP A 17 9.94 -5.27 11.91
C ASP A 17 8.55 -5.24 12.55
N PHE A 18 7.62 -6.08 12.06
CA PHE A 18 6.29 -6.18 12.65
C PHE A 18 6.32 -6.76 14.06
N GLU A 19 7.16 -7.77 14.34
CA GLU A 19 7.32 -8.30 15.69
C GLU A 19 7.83 -7.21 16.66
N GLU A 20 8.78 -6.38 16.23
CA GLU A 20 9.27 -5.26 17.04
C GLU A 20 8.18 -4.20 17.28
N ILE A 21 7.44 -3.82 16.23
CA ILE A 21 6.31 -2.88 16.34
C ILE A 21 5.24 -3.41 17.29
N PHE A 22 4.87 -4.69 17.19
CA PHE A 22 3.88 -5.32 18.06
C PHE A 22 4.36 -5.44 19.50
N ARG A 23 5.65 -5.66 19.73
CA ARG A 23 6.23 -5.67 21.09
C ARG A 23 6.30 -4.28 21.71
N ALA A 24 6.53 -3.24 20.90
CA ALA A 24 6.60 -1.86 21.38
C ALA A 24 5.23 -1.29 21.74
N ILE A 25 4.18 -1.78 21.06
CA ILE A 25 2.81 -1.27 21.19
C ILE A 25 2.00 -2.28 22.01
N ASP A 26 2.03 -2.13 23.33
CA ASP A 26 1.31 -3.00 24.27
C ASP A 26 -0.20 -2.69 24.30
N ASP A 27 -1.02 -3.69 24.00
CA ASP A 27 -2.50 -3.70 24.05
C ASP A 27 -3.25 -2.58 23.26
N LEU A 28 -2.60 -1.96 22.27
CA LEU A 28 -3.25 -0.97 21.38
C LEU A 28 -3.61 -1.56 20.01
N LEU A 29 -4.65 -0.96 19.42
CA LEU A 29 -5.07 -1.28 18.06
C LEU A 29 -4.09 -0.72 17.04
N ILE A 30 -3.39 -1.59 16.33
CA ILE A 30 -2.49 -1.19 15.23
C ILE A 30 -3.19 -1.36 13.89
N ILE A 31 -3.09 -0.32 13.07
CA ILE A 31 -3.61 -0.27 11.72
C ILE A 31 -2.42 -0.31 10.74
N ILE A 32 -2.31 -1.40 9.98
CA ILE A 32 -1.14 -1.64 9.10
C ILE A 32 -1.55 -1.56 7.64
N ARG A 33 -1.28 -0.41 7.01
CA ARG A 33 -1.52 -0.20 5.58
C ARG A 33 -0.54 -1.02 4.74
N LEU A 34 -1.03 -1.72 3.71
CA LEU A 34 -0.18 -2.40 2.73
C LEU A 34 0.53 -1.40 1.80
N LEU A 35 1.41 -1.93 0.95
CA LEU A 35 2.27 -1.12 0.09
C LEU A 35 1.46 -0.28 -0.90
N ASP A 36 1.45 1.03 -0.64
CA ASP A 36 0.76 2.05 -1.45
C ASP A 36 1.73 2.78 -2.42
N SER A 37 3.03 2.78 -2.11
CA SER A 37 4.04 3.50 -2.87
C SER A 37 4.23 2.94 -4.28
N SER A 38 4.43 3.84 -5.24
CA SER A 38 4.72 3.48 -6.61
C SER A 38 6.14 2.96 -6.79
N LEU A 39 6.32 1.96 -7.65
CA LEU A 39 7.63 1.31 -7.86
C LEU A 39 8.74 2.27 -8.34
N HIS A 40 8.38 3.40 -8.97
CA HIS A 40 9.36 4.40 -9.37
C HIS A 40 9.99 5.16 -8.19
N GLU A 41 9.31 5.22 -7.03
CA GLU A 41 9.88 5.82 -5.81
C GLU A 41 11.03 5.00 -5.23
N PHE A 42 11.13 3.72 -5.63
CA PHE A 42 12.22 2.83 -5.23
C PHE A 42 13.37 2.79 -6.24
N ILE A 43 13.29 3.58 -7.32
CA ILE A 43 14.40 3.75 -8.26
C ILE A 43 15.33 4.83 -7.70
N PRO A 44 16.66 4.63 -7.69
CA PRO A 44 17.60 5.66 -7.26
C PRO A 44 17.37 6.98 -8.02
N GLU A 45 17.43 8.10 -7.31
CA GLU A 45 17.38 9.42 -7.93
C GLU A 45 18.76 9.79 -8.49
N GLY A 46 18.82 10.36 -9.70
CA GLY A 46 20.08 10.79 -10.30
C GLY A 46 20.08 10.76 -11.81
N GLU A 47 21.27 10.93 -12.39
CA GLU A 47 21.44 10.78 -13.84
C GLU A 47 21.18 9.34 -14.27
N LEU A 48 20.47 9.18 -15.39
CA LEU A 48 20.00 7.88 -15.88
C LEU A 48 21.14 6.87 -16.08
N HIS A 49 22.33 7.33 -16.49
CA HIS A 49 23.52 6.51 -16.59
C HIS A 49 24.05 5.99 -15.25
N HIS A 50 23.94 6.79 -14.17
CA HIS A 50 24.35 6.36 -12.83
C HIS A 50 23.38 5.30 -12.29
N ILE A 51 22.07 5.56 -12.42
CA ILE A 51 21.01 4.63 -12.00
C ILE A 51 21.19 3.26 -12.67
N ILE A 52 21.45 3.24 -13.98
CA ILE A 52 21.67 2.00 -14.72
C ILE A 52 22.90 1.25 -14.20
N ARG A 53 24.02 1.93 -13.97
CA ARG A 53 25.25 1.29 -13.46
C ARG A 53 25.04 0.67 -12.09
N GLU A 54 24.37 1.38 -11.21
CA GLU A 54 24.03 0.92 -9.86
C GLU A 54 23.12 -0.32 -9.93
N LEU A 55 22.04 -0.26 -10.71
CA LEU A 55 21.11 -1.39 -10.88
C LEU A 55 21.75 -2.60 -11.55
N ILE A 56 22.68 -2.43 -12.50
CA ILE A 56 23.45 -3.55 -13.09
C ILE A 56 24.27 -4.24 -12.00
N SER A 57 24.94 -3.46 -11.15
CA SER A 57 25.80 -3.98 -10.09
C SER A 57 25.03 -4.82 -9.07
N GLU A 58 23.78 -4.46 -8.79
CA GLU A 58 22.93 -5.15 -7.82
C GLU A 58 22.13 -6.31 -8.41
N THR A 59 21.63 -6.17 -9.64
CA THR A 59 20.63 -7.10 -10.19
C THR A 59 21.17 -8.09 -11.22
N LYS A 60 22.41 -7.93 -11.71
CA LYS A 60 23.02 -8.75 -12.80
C LYS A 60 22.14 -8.84 -14.06
N ILE A 61 21.33 -7.82 -14.33
CA ILE A 61 20.46 -7.73 -15.52
C ILE A 61 21.18 -6.90 -16.59
N ASN A 62 20.89 -7.17 -17.87
CA ASN A 62 21.46 -6.42 -18.99
C ASN A 62 20.99 -4.95 -19.00
N GLU A 63 21.85 -4.06 -19.46
CA GLU A 63 21.61 -2.61 -19.51
C GLU A 63 20.33 -2.25 -20.29
N GLU A 64 20.13 -2.87 -21.46
CA GLU A 64 18.96 -2.65 -22.31
C GLU A 64 17.64 -3.02 -21.61
N GLU A 65 17.66 -4.08 -20.80
CA GLU A 65 16.48 -4.53 -20.07
C GLU A 65 16.18 -3.59 -18.89
N ILE A 66 17.20 -3.06 -18.22
CA ILE A 66 17.04 -2.05 -17.16
C ILE A 66 16.49 -0.75 -17.75
N PHE A 67 17.03 -0.28 -18.87
CA PHE A 67 16.55 0.92 -19.56
C PHE A 67 15.07 0.78 -19.94
N SER A 68 14.68 -0.35 -20.56
CA SER A 68 13.28 -0.61 -20.93
C SER A 68 12.35 -0.65 -19.71
N ARG A 69 12.84 -1.09 -18.54
CA ARG A 69 12.05 -1.11 -17.30
C ARG A 69 11.91 0.29 -16.71
N ILE A 70 12.98 1.08 -16.68
CA ILE A 70 12.96 2.47 -16.20
C ILE A 70 12.01 3.29 -17.07
N GLU A 71 12.08 3.17 -18.39
CA GLU A 71 11.18 3.87 -19.32
C GLU A 71 9.71 3.46 -19.14
N LYS A 72 9.45 2.18 -18.85
CA LYS A 72 8.08 1.72 -18.51
C LYS A 72 7.58 2.26 -17.17
N LEU A 73 8.48 2.64 -16.28
CA LEU A 73 8.19 3.14 -14.93
C LEU A 73 8.17 4.68 -14.86
N SER A 74 8.92 5.38 -15.71
CA SER A 74 8.95 6.84 -15.80
C SER A 74 7.67 7.36 -16.47
N LYS A 75 6.98 8.31 -15.82
CA LYS A 75 5.64 8.72 -16.23
C LYS A 75 5.39 10.21 -16.10
N VAL A 76 4.56 10.71 -17.04
CA VAL A 76 4.19 12.13 -17.23
C VAL A 76 3.20 12.64 -16.16
N TYR A 77 2.30 11.78 -15.67
CA TYR A 77 1.36 12.14 -14.61
C TYR A 77 1.36 11.06 -13.53
N PRO A 78 2.15 11.25 -12.47
CA PRO A 78 2.29 10.29 -11.39
C PRO A 78 0.99 10.02 -10.65
N MET A 79 -0.10 10.78 -10.86
CA MET A 79 -1.36 10.59 -10.13
C MET A 79 -2.35 9.68 -10.87
N LEU A 80 -2.73 9.91 -12.14
CA LEU A 80 -3.93 9.30 -12.74
C LEU A 80 -3.73 8.02 -13.60
N GLY A 81 -2.51 7.46 -13.71
CA GLY A 81 -2.19 6.44 -14.72
C GLY A 81 -2.56 4.97 -14.41
N CYS A 82 -2.83 4.16 -15.43
CA CYS A 82 -3.13 2.71 -15.29
C CYS A 82 -1.92 1.74 -15.20
N ARG A 83 -0.68 2.19 -14.95
CA ARG A 83 0.50 1.28 -14.95
C ARG A 83 1.65 1.76 -14.02
N GLY A 84 1.73 1.35 -12.76
CA GLY A 84 2.97 1.47 -11.94
C GLY A 84 3.48 2.87 -11.56
N GLY A 85 2.67 3.92 -11.70
CA GLY A 85 3.05 5.29 -11.32
C GLY A 85 1.81 6.16 -11.20
N SER A 86 0.85 5.69 -10.41
CA SER A 86 -0.35 6.42 -10.05
C SER A 86 -0.40 6.51 -8.54
N LYS A 87 -0.27 7.72 -8.01
CA LYS A 87 -0.64 8.18 -6.68
C LYS A 87 -2.18 8.15 -6.54
N PHE A 88 -2.91 7.85 -7.63
CA PHE A 88 -4.08 6.97 -7.60
C PHE A 88 -3.60 5.53 -7.51
N SER A 89 -3.00 5.21 -6.39
CA SER A 89 -2.55 3.86 -6.07
C SER A 89 -3.73 3.17 -5.40
N ILE A 90 -4.88 3.16 -6.08
CA ILE A 90 -5.81 2.06 -5.84
C ILE A 90 -5.04 0.83 -6.29
N ASN A 91 -4.37 0.12 -5.38
CA ASN A 91 -4.14 -1.32 -5.33
C ASN A 91 -3.85 -2.07 -6.66
N ARG A 92 -3.41 -1.39 -7.71
CA ARG A 92 -3.22 -1.97 -9.06
C ARG A 92 -1.92 -2.74 -9.10
N LEU A 93 -0.94 -2.32 -8.33
CA LEU A 93 0.27 -3.10 -8.05
C LEU A 93 -0.08 -4.40 -7.36
N GLU A 94 -0.92 -4.36 -6.33
CA GLU A 94 -1.37 -5.54 -5.60
C GLU A 94 -2.18 -6.51 -6.48
N ILE A 95 -3.06 -6.01 -7.35
CA ILE A 95 -3.80 -6.85 -8.31
C ILE A 95 -2.86 -7.44 -9.37
N SER A 96 -1.90 -6.65 -9.86
CA SER A 96 -0.93 -7.11 -10.88
C SER A 96 0.11 -8.07 -10.29
N TYR A 97 0.39 -7.94 -8.99
CA TYR A 97 1.38 -8.69 -8.25
C TYR A 97 0.78 -9.19 -6.93
N PRO A 98 -0.18 -10.13 -6.97
CA PRO A 98 -0.86 -10.64 -5.78
C PRO A 98 0.12 -11.24 -4.76
N LYS A 99 1.27 -11.73 -5.25
CA LYS A 99 2.33 -12.30 -4.42
C LYS A 99 2.94 -11.30 -3.42
N LEU A 100 2.97 -10.00 -3.74
CA LEU A 100 3.43 -8.97 -2.80
C LEU A 100 2.46 -8.85 -1.63
N THR A 101 1.16 -8.73 -1.92
CA THR A 101 0.10 -8.72 -0.90
C THR A 101 0.12 -10.00 -0.06
N GLU A 102 0.26 -11.17 -0.68
CA GLU A 102 0.40 -12.44 0.06
C GLU A 102 1.57 -12.43 1.03
N MET A 103 2.74 -11.91 0.62
CA MET A 103 3.93 -11.85 1.45
C MET A 103 3.76 -10.89 2.63
N GLN A 104 3.24 -9.68 2.39
CA GLN A 104 3.03 -8.71 3.46
C GLN A 104 2.00 -9.21 4.47
N VAL A 105 0.87 -9.74 4.00
CA VAL A 105 -0.16 -10.32 4.87
C VAL A 105 0.45 -11.46 5.68
N ARG A 106 1.20 -12.36 5.05
CA ARG A 106 1.88 -13.46 5.74
C ARG A 106 2.83 -12.95 6.82
N ALA A 107 3.69 -11.97 6.52
CA ALA A 107 4.62 -11.37 7.47
C ALA A 107 3.90 -10.81 8.70
N ILE A 108 2.80 -10.06 8.48
CA ILE A 108 2.04 -9.43 9.55
C ILE A 108 1.40 -10.47 10.48
N PHE A 109 0.73 -11.48 9.91
CA PHE A 109 0.04 -12.49 10.70
C PHE A 109 1.00 -13.47 11.38
N GLU A 110 2.11 -13.84 10.73
CA GLU A 110 3.17 -14.63 11.39
C GLU A 110 3.73 -13.86 12.59
N ALA A 111 4.09 -12.58 12.41
CA ALA A 111 4.58 -11.73 13.50
C ALA A 111 3.57 -11.59 14.64
N THR A 112 2.28 -11.43 14.30
CA THR A 112 1.22 -11.30 15.30
C THR A 112 1.10 -12.57 16.14
N VAL A 113 1.09 -13.75 15.51
CA VAL A 113 1.00 -15.04 16.22
C VAL A 113 2.26 -15.26 17.08
N SER A 114 3.45 -14.96 16.55
CA SER A 114 4.71 -15.03 17.30
C SER A 114 4.64 -14.22 18.60
N VAL A 115 4.16 -12.97 18.54
CA VAL A 115 4.06 -12.08 19.70
C VAL A 115 2.94 -12.50 20.66
N SER A 116 1.82 -12.99 20.14
CA SER A 116 0.69 -13.47 20.96
C SER A 116 1.06 -14.66 21.83
N ASN A 117 1.94 -15.54 21.35
CA ASN A 117 2.44 -16.68 22.12
C ASN A 117 3.38 -16.28 23.28
N HIS A 118 3.85 -15.03 23.32
CA HIS A 118 4.76 -14.52 24.34
C HIS A 118 4.02 -13.72 25.45
N ASP A 119 2.74 -14.03 25.71
CA ASP A 119 1.87 -13.41 26.74
C ASP A 119 1.57 -11.90 26.55
N ILE A 120 1.98 -11.31 25.43
CA ILE A 120 1.61 -9.93 25.09
C ILE A 120 0.20 -9.96 24.51
N LYS A 121 -0.78 -9.35 25.21
CA LYS A 121 -2.20 -9.26 24.82
C LYS A 121 -2.43 -8.35 23.59
N GLY A 122 -1.51 -8.32 22.63
CA GLY A 122 -1.63 -7.54 21.42
C GLY A 122 -2.68 -8.13 20.48
N GLN A 123 -3.95 -7.76 20.63
CA GLN A 123 -4.96 -7.97 19.60
C GLN A 123 -4.62 -7.10 18.38
N SER A 124 -3.67 -7.53 17.56
CA SER A 124 -3.30 -6.85 16.34
C SER A 124 -4.48 -6.89 15.36
N LYS A 125 -5.19 -5.77 15.25
CA LYS A 125 -6.24 -5.60 14.24
C LYS A 125 -5.61 -5.13 12.93
N THR A 126 -4.85 -6.03 12.31
CA THR A 126 -4.21 -5.83 11.01
C THR A 126 -5.20 -5.31 9.96
N MET A 127 -4.92 -4.15 9.34
CA MET A 127 -5.88 -3.37 8.54
C MET A 127 -5.33 -3.07 7.15
N VAL A 128 -5.80 -3.79 6.13
CA VAL A 128 -5.38 -3.59 4.73
C VAL A 128 -6.35 -2.62 4.02
N PRO A 129 -5.89 -1.59 3.25
CA PRO A 129 -6.78 -0.74 2.42
C PRO A 129 -7.28 -1.50 1.17
N LEU A 130 -8.59 -1.49 0.84
CA LEU A 130 -9.16 -2.42 -0.15
C LEU A 130 -10.36 -1.89 -0.95
N GLU A 131 -10.18 -1.56 -2.22
CA GLU A 131 -11.33 -1.18 -3.07
C GLU A 131 -12.05 -2.36 -3.74
N LEU A 132 -11.49 -3.59 -3.71
CA LEU A 132 -11.99 -4.70 -4.53
C LEU A 132 -12.15 -6.03 -3.77
N LYS A 133 -13.31 -6.66 -3.97
CA LYS A 133 -13.70 -7.99 -3.47
C LYS A 133 -12.64 -9.08 -3.68
N TYR A 134 -11.94 -9.06 -4.81
CA TYR A 134 -10.87 -10.02 -5.12
C TYR A 134 -9.76 -10.02 -4.06
N GLN A 135 -9.32 -8.83 -3.63
CA GLN A 135 -8.22 -8.71 -2.68
C GLN A 135 -8.61 -9.13 -1.27
N VAL A 136 -9.84 -8.82 -0.85
CA VAL A 136 -10.42 -9.33 0.41
C VAL A 136 -10.35 -10.85 0.45
N SER A 137 -10.76 -11.51 -0.64
CA SER A 137 -10.72 -12.98 -0.74
C SER A 137 -9.29 -13.53 -0.66
N LEU A 138 -8.33 -12.86 -1.30
CA LEU A 138 -6.92 -13.26 -1.26
C LEU A 138 -6.36 -13.18 0.16
N ILE A 139 -6.64 -12.09 0.89
CA ILE A 139 -6.19 -11.91 2.28
C ILE A 139 -6.78 -13.01 3.16
N LYS A 140 -8.10 -13.21 3.11
CA LYS A 140 -8.78 -14.27 3.88
C LYS A 140 -8.14 -15.64 3.63
N ASN A 141 -7.85 -15.97 2.37
CA ASN A 141 -7.18 -17.22 2.01
C ASN A 141 -5.77 -17.36 2.57
N VAL A 142 -4.98 -16.28 2.60
CA VAL A 142 -3.63 -16.28 3.18
C VAL A 142 -3.68 -16.43 4.69
N VAL A 143 -4.57 -15.69 5.36
CA VAL A 143 -4.74 -15.75 6.82
C VAL A 143 -5.11 -17.15 7.28
N VAL A 144 -6.05 -17.81 6.60
CA VAL A 144 -6.44 -19.19 6.91
C VAL A 144 -5.25 -20.15 6.80
N LYS A 145 -4.39 -19.98 5.79
CA LYS A 145 -3.17 -20.79 5.64
C LYS A 145 -2.18 -20.55 6.77
N VAL A 146 -1.93 -19.29 7.13
CA VAL A 146 -1.00 -18.95 8.22
C VAL A 146 -1.48 -19.51 9.56
N PHE A 147 -2.77 -19.36 9.87
CA PHE A 147 -3.36 -19.90 11.10
C PHE A 147 -3.31 -21.43 11.15
N PHE A 148 -3.54 -22.09 10.02
CA PHE A 148 -3.39 -23.54 9.92
C PHE A 148 -1.94 -23.99 10.14
N GLU A 149 -0.97 -23.31 9.51
CA GLU A 149 0.46 -23.62 9.63
C GLU A 149 1.01 -23.37 11.04
N MET A 150 0.53 -22.33 11.74
CA MET A 150 0.99 -21.97 13.08
C MET A 150 0.15 -22.54 14.23
N GLY A 151 -0.94 -23.28 13.92
CA GLY A 151 -1.81 -23.90 14.92
C GLY A 151 -2.47 -22.91 15.89
N SER A 152 -2.67 -21.65 15.47
CA SER A 152 -3.19 -20.56 16.30
C SER A 152 -4.31 -19.82 15.59
N SER A 153 -5.27 -19.28 16.34
CA SER A 153 -6.34 -18.45 15.81
C SER A 153 -6.38 -17.11 16.53
N LEU A 154 -6.43 -16.02 15.76
CA LEU A 154 -6.51 -14.67 16.28
C LEU A 154 -7.68 -13.93 15.64
N SER A 155 -8.28 -13.02 16.41
CA SER A 155 -9.30 -12.11 15.88
C SER A 155 -8.61 -11.04 15.03
N TYR A 156 -9.07 -10.87 13.80
CA TYR A 156 -8.63 -9.81 12.90
C TYR A 156 -9.83 -9.17 12.23
N LYS A 157 -9.67 -7.94 11.75
CA LYS A 157 -10.72 -7.18 11.07
C LYS A 157 -10.20 -6.67 9.75
N VAL A 158 -10.89 -6.97 8.66
CA VAL A 158 -10.55 -6.42 7.34
C VAL A 158 -11.29 -5.09 7.17
N ARG A 159 -10.58 -4.06 6.71
CA ARG A 159 -11.10 -2.71 6.51
C ARG A 159 -10.81 -2.26 5.09
N THR A 160 -11.23 -1.06 4.74
CA THR A 160 -10.84 -0.43 3.48
C THR A 160 -10.58 1.05 3.64
N MET A 161 -9.72 1.57 2.77
CA MET A 161 -9.49 2.99 2.62
C MET A 161 -10.39 3.52 1.50
N ILE A 162 -11.19 4.54 1.82
CA ILE A 162 -12.00 5.25 0.85
C ILE A 162 -11.20 6.48 0.44
N GLU A 163 -10.58 6.39 -0.73
CA GLU A 163 -9.71 7.44 -1.26
C GLU A 163 -10.09 7.86 -2.68
N VAL A 164 -11.00 7.13 -3.34
CA VAL A 164 -11.49 7.48 -4.67
C VAL A 164 -12.98 7.77 -4.73
N SER A 165 -13.34 8.70 -5.60
CA SER A 165 -14.72 9.11 -5.83
C SER A 165 -15.63 7.95 -6.25
N ARG A 166 -15.09 6.89 -6.89
CA ARG A 166 -15.90 5.69 -7.19
C ARG A 166 -16.22 4.91 -5.91
N ALA A 167 -15.26 4.72 -5.02
CA ALA A 167 -15.47 3.99 -3.77
C ALA A 167 -16.50 4.68 -2.86
N THR A 168 -16.63 6.00 -2.94
CA THR A 168 -17.71 6.72 -2.23
C THR A 168 -19.10 6.48 -2.86
N LEU A 169 -19.17 6.25 -4.17
CA LEU A 169 -20.44 6.04 -4.89
C LEU A 169 -20.98 4.61 -4.76
N ILE A 170 -20.11 3.61 -4.60
CA ILE A 170 -20.47 2.19 -4.40
C ILE A 170 -20.14 1.72 -2.98
N ALA A 171 -20.20 2.64 -2.01
CA ALA A 171 -19.81 2.36 -0.64
C ALA A 171 -20.71 1.30 0.02
N ASP A 172 -21.97 1.21 -0.40
CA ASP A 172 -22.92 0.16 -0.02
C ASP A 172 -22.42 -1.24 -0.40
N GLU A 173 -21.97 -1.43 -1.66
CA GLU A 173 -21.41 -2.70 -2.12
C GLU A 173 -20.10 -3.06 -1.38
N ILE A 174 -19.27 -2.06 -1.09
CA ILE A 174 -17.99 -2.26 -0.39
C ILE A 174 -18.23 -2.62 1.09
N ALA A 175 -19.26 -2.04 1.72
CA ALA A 175 -19.62 -2.30 3.11
C ALA A 175 -20.00 -3.77 3.37
N GLU A 176 -20.45 -4.51 2.36
CA GLU A 176 -20.75 -5.96 2.50
C GLU A 176 -19.49 -6.81 2.75
N GLU A 177 -18.31 -6.32 2.34
CA GLU A 177 -17.07 -7.10 2.34
C GLU A 177 -16.09 -6.71 3.45
N VAL A 178 -16.29 -5.54 4.08
CA VAL A 178 -15.35 -4.94 5.05
C VAL A 178 -16.07 -4.41 6.27
N GLU A 179 -15.38 -4.37 7.41
CA GLU A 179 -16.02 -4.02 8.68
C GLU A 179 -16.10 -2.52 8.95
N PHE A 180 -15.15 -1.73 8.43
CA PHE A 180 -15.07 -0.28 8.64
C PHE A 180 -14.35 0.42 7.48
N PHE A 181 -14.68 1.71 7.29
CA PHE A 181 -14.03 2.60 6.33
C PHE A 181 -13.01 3.53 6.99
N SER A 182 -11.92 3.79 6.29
CA SER A 182 -10.94 4.82 6.62
C SER A 182 -10.87 5.83 5.48
N PHE A 183 -11.27 7.07 5.71
CA PHE A 183 -11.25 8.08 4.65
C PHE A 183 -9.87 8.69 4.52
N ARG A 184 -9.26 8.58 3.34
CA ARG A 184 -8.03 9.31 3.01
C ARG A 184 -8.40 10.60 2.30
N THR A 185 -8.78 11.59 3.10
CA THR A 185 -9.30 12.87 2.61
C THR A 185 -8.33 13.58 1.66
N ASN A 186 -7.02 13.44 1.87
CA ASN A 186 -6.03 14.05 0.98
C ASN A 186 -6.18 13.60 -0.48
N ASP A 187 -6.27 12.30 -0.74
CA ASP A 187 -6.39 11.79 -2.10
C ASP A 187 -7.82 11.89 -2.62
N LEU A 188 -8.81 11.72 -1.72
CA LEU A 188 -10.21 11.91 -2.07
C LEU A 188 -10.50 13.36 -2.52
N ILE A 189 -9.94 14.36 -1.84
CA ILE A 189 -10.06 15.78 -2.23
C ILE A 189 -9.36 16.01 -3.58
N GLN A 190 -8.16 15.46 -3.78
CA GLN A 190 -7.46 15.57 -5.06
C GLN A 190 -8.30 14.98 -6.22
N MET A 191 -9.00 13.88 -5.96
CA MET A 191 -9.91 13.27 -6.92
C MET A 191 -11.18 14.06 -7.17
N ILE A 192 -11.83 14.53 -6.11
CA ILE A 192 -13.08 15.30 -6.20
C ILE A 192 -12.84 16.62 -6.92
N PHE A 193 -11.75 17.31 -6.57
CA PHE A 193 -11.43 18.62 -7.13
C PHE A 193 -10.59 18.55 -8.42
N GLY A 194 -10.00 17.41 -8.74
CA GLY A 194 -9.18 17.22 -9.94
C GLY A 194 -7.83 17.94 -9.90
N TYR A 195 -7.29 18.23 -8.72
CA TYR A 195 -6.00 18.90 -8.57
C TYR A 195 -4.91 17.93 -8.11
N GLY A 196 -3.72 18.03 -8.69
CA GLY A 196 -2.54 17.32 -8.20
C GLY A 196 -1.90 18.08 -7.03
N LYS A 197 -1.49 17.35 -5.99
CA LYS A 197 -0.84 17.91 -4.79
C LYS A 197 0.29 18.90 -5.13
N ASP A 198 1.09 18.56 -6.14
CA ASP A 198 2.31 19.31 -6.48
C ASP A 198 2.03 20.62 -7.24
N ASN A 199 0.78 20.85 -7.68
CA ASN A 199 0.38 22.07 -8.37
C ASN A 199 -0.62 22.93 -7.58
N PHE A 200 -1.18 22.41 -6.49
CA PHE A 200 -2.27 23.02 -5.73
C PHE A 200 -1.93 24.43 -5.22
N ASP A 201 -0.71 24.63 -4.73
CA ASP A 201 -0.28 25.89 -4.12
C ASP A 201 -0.26 27.07 -5.11
N LYS A 202 -0.11 26.81 -6.42
CA LYS A 202 0.00 27.86 -7.44
C LYS A 202 -1.31 28.61 -7.68
N PHE A 203 -2.45 27.96 -7.48
CA PHE A 203 -3.78 28.53 -7.74
C PHE A 203 -4.64 28.69 -6.49
N LEU A 204 -4.27 28.05 -5.37
CA LEU A 204 -5.00 28.17 -4.10
C LEU A 204 -5.15 29.64 -3.65
N SER A 205 -4.08 30.43 -3.71
CA SER A 205 -4.10 31.84 -3.34
C SER A 205 -5.05 32.67 -4.21
N ILE A 206 -5.14 32.36 -5.50
CA ILE A 206 -6.07 33.00 -6.44
C ILE A 206 -7.51 32.59 -6.10
N TYR A 207 -7.76 31.31 -5.83
CA TYR A 207 -9.09 30.81 -5.52
C TYR A 207 -9.64 31.31 -4.19
N LEU A 208 -8.78 31.49 -3.18
CA LEU A 208 -9.15 32.09 -1.91
C LEU A 208 -9.46 33.59 -2.06
N SER A 209 -8.60 34.34 -2.78
CA SER A 209 -8.80 35.78 -2.98
C SER A 209 -10.01 36.13 -3.85
N THR A 210 -10.40 35.24 -4.76
CA THR A 210 -11.58 35.41 -5.63
C THR A 210 -12.87 34.84 -5.04
N GLY A 211 -12.81 34.15 -3.90
CA GLY A 211 -13.97 33.53 -3.25
C GLY A 211 -14.50 32.29 -3.98
N ILE A 212 -13.71 31.68 -4.85
CA ILE A 212 -14.07 30.43 -5.55
C ILE A 212 -14.02 29.25 -4.58
N ILE A 213 -13.05 29.25 -3.67
CA ILE A 213 -12.96 28.31 -2.55
C ILE A 213 -13.00 29.12 -1.26
N TYR A 214 -13.84 28.68 -0.32
CA TYR A 214 -13.88 29.25 1.02
C TYR A 214 -12.94 28.46 1.94
N SER A 215 -12.21 29.16 2.83
CA SER A 215 -11.51 28.49 3.92
C SER A 215 -12.55 27.81 4.82
N ILE A 216 -12.55 26.48 4.85
CA ILE A 216 -13.48 25.69 5.68
C ILE A 216 -12.97 25.55 7.13
N CYS A 217 -11.78 26.04 7.45
CA CYS A 217 -11.30 26.06 8.83
C CYS A 217 -11.65 27.39 9.52
N SER A 218 -12.75 27.37 10.27
CA SER A 218 -13.04 28.25 11.39
C SER A 218 -12.99 27.44 12.69
#